data_AF-A0AAD6Z0E4-F1
#
_entry.id   AF-A0AAD6Z0E4-F1
#
_cell.length_a   1.000
_cell.length_b   1.000
_cell.length_c   1.000
_cell.angle_alpha   90.00
_cell.angle_beta   90.00
_cell.angle_gamma   90.00
#
_symmetry.space_group_name_H-M   'P 1'
#
loop_
_entity.id
_entity.type
_entity.pdbx_description
1 polymer ?
#
loop_
_entity_poly.entity_id
_entity_poly.type
_entity_poly.pdbx_seq_one_letter_code
_entity_poly.pdbx_strand_id
1 'polypeptide(L)'
;MASAPSGPEPDLPFRFSTPVPLSEILASGTLTLLPVRMHSMEDVASTANRDLKAEWTDALRKPPSGAAGGSPHGHVATIGVPECLAERMYMCAYIMDFMIWHDDLTDADRDSVDKSKSISARRTLSADLKGGANSTSTLPSPHALESLQSRMFNRLLALDQPAAAALLHEWELFATYSAGSFTQEFPTLDEYIEHRFYDAGLPLYYAVSAFGTACLPPTPAEQSLAAPLISSLGKACALTNDYYSWDKEFAAYTAAGGHGRVYNCVTWIMEKYSCGINTARELLKEMIHGYERQFEKKWQDWEENGVKVKSEDEGKVDVWRVRRYVEAAMFATSGSAYWHARAPRYKVGDGIGPQGA
;
A
#
# COMPACT_ATOMS: atom_id res chain seq x y z
N MET A 1 -0.54 18.39 -39.47
CA MET A 1 0.72 18.47 -38.72
C MET A 1 0.44 19.30 -37.49
N ALA A 2 0.20 18.65 -36.35
CA ALA A 2 0.02 19.35 -35.08
C ALA A 2 1.41 19.56 -34.47
N SER A 3 1.76 20.83 -34.24
CA SER A 3 3.01 21.25 -33.63
C SER A 3 3.09 20.75 -32.18
N ALA A 4 4.20 20.13 -31.82
CA ALA A 4 4.55 19.81 -30.43
C ALA A 4 4.60 21.10 -29.59
N PRO A 5 4.11 21.11 -28.33
CA PRO A 5 4.38 22.21 -27.43
C PRO A 5 5.84 22.13 -26.98
N SER A 6 6.58 23.19 -27.26
CA SER A 6 7.95 23.45 -26.84
C SER A 6 7.97 24.30 -25.57
N GLY A 7 8.79 23.92 -24.59
CA GLY A 7 9.07 24.71 -23.38
C GLY A 7 8.63 24.04 -22.07
N PRO A 8 9.25 24.39 -20.93
CA PRO A 8 9.11 23.65 -19.69
C PRO A 8 7.68 23.79 -19.19
N GLU A 9 6.97 22.67 -19.01
CA GLU A 9 5.75 22.73 -18.23
C GLU A 9 6.12 23.25 -16.84
N PRO A 10 5.48 24.32 -16.34
CA PRO A 10 5.69 24.78 -14.98
C PRO A 10 5.32 23.67 -14.00
N ASP A 11 5.84 23.72 -12.77
CA ASP A 11 5.27 23.00 -11.63
C ASP A 11 3.75 23.17 -11.69
N LEU A 12 3.03 22.14 -12.16
CA LEU A 12 1.57 22.22 -12.20
C LEU A 12 1.14 22.30 -10.73
N PRO A 13 0.44 23.37 -10.32
CA PRO A 13 0.07 23.52 -8.92
C PRO A 13 -0.83 22.34 -8.52
N PHE A 14 -0.63 21.82 -7.31
CA PHE A 14 -1.55 20.86 -6.68
C PHE A 14 -2.99 21.40 -6.78
N ARG A 15 -3.88 20.64 -7.42
CA ARG A 15 -5.22 21.09 -7.83
C ARG A 15 -6.32 20.57 -6.91
N PHE A 16 -6.12 19.39 -6.34
CA PHE A 16 -7.18 18.65 -5.65
C PHE A 16 -6.97 18.54 -4.14
N SER A 17 -5.77 18.85 -3.66
CA SER A 17 -5.39 18.74 -2.25
C SER A 17 -4.87 20.02 -1.60
N THR A 18 -5.00 20.05 -0.27
CA THR A 18 -4.37 21.04 0.59
C THR A 18 -3.24 20.41 1.41
N PRO A 19 -2.15 21.14 1.72
CA PRO A 19 -1.13 20.64 2.63
C PRO A 19 -1.70 20.50 4.05
N VAL A 20 -1.34 19.43 4.74
CA VAL A 20 -1.64 19.27 6.17
C VAL A 20 -0.67 20.16 6.96
N PRO A 21 -1.13 21.00 7.91
CA PRO A 21 -0.24 21.85 8.70
C PRO A 21 0.80 21.04 9.47
N LEU A 22 2.04 21.53 9.53
CA LEU A 22 3.12 20.86 10.27
C LEU A 22 2.75 20.59 11.73
N SER A 23 2.02 21.50 12.39
CA SER A 23 1.54 21.28 13.76
C SER A 23 0.61 20.07 13.89
N GLU A 24 -0.20 19.79 12.87
CA GLU A 24 -1.09 18.63 12.85
C GLU A 24 -0.34 17.33 12.53
N ILE A 25 0.67 17.39 11.64
CA ILE A 25 1.59 16.28 11.38
C ILE A 25 2.33 15.90 12.67
N LEU A 26 2.94 16.87 13.35
CA LEU A 26 3.66 16.63 14.61
C LEU A 26 2.74 16.10 15.72
N ALA A 27 1.50 16.57 15.77
CA ALA A 27 0.50 16.10 16.74
C ALA A 27 -0.11 14.73 16.36
N SER A 28 0.24 14.15 15.21
CA SER A 28 -0.36 12.90 14.75
C SER A 28 0.22 11.64 15.31
N GLY A 29 1.44 11.71 15.83
CA GLY A 29 2.23 10.54 16.14
C GLY A 29 2.82 9.87 14.91
N THR A 30 2.56 10.38 13.68
CA THR A 30 3.17 9.83 12.46
C THR A 30 4.69 9.88 12.51
N LEU A 31 5.33 8.91 11.86
CA LEU A 31 6.78 8.83 11.75
C LEU A 31 7.32 9.53 10.49
N THR A 32 6.45 9.95 9.58
CA THR A 32 6.94 10.55 8.33
C THR A 32 7.47 11.96 8.55
N LEU A 33 8.64 12.22 7.96
CA LEU A 33 9.25 13.53 7.82
C LEU A 33 8.84 14.23 6.52
N LEU A 34 8.19 13.49 5.61
CA LEU A 34 7.79 13.96 4.30
C LEU A 34 6.49 14.78 4.37
N PRO A 35 6.26 15.70 3.41
CA PRO A 35 5.05 16.52 3.39
C PRO A 35 3.80 15.67 3.16
N VAL A 36 2.76 15.93 3.96
CA VAL A 36 1.45 15.29 3.82
C VAL A 36 0.45 16.27 3.19
N ARG A 37 -0.37 15.75 2.28
CA ARG A 37 -1.50 16.49 1.69
C ARG A 37 -2.78 15.68 1.82
N MET A 38 -3.91 16.37 1.74
CA MET A 38 -5.22 15.74 1.88
C MET A 38 -6.15 16.22 0.78
N HIS A 39 -6.80 15.27 0.11
CA HIS A 39 -7.85 15.53 -0.86
C HIS A 39 -9.15 15.90 -0.15
N SER A 40 -9.94 16.77 -0.77
CA SER A 40 -11.26 17.21 -0.29
C SER A 40 -12.42 16.21 -0.43
N MET A 41 -12.23 15.05 -1.08
CA MET A 41 -13.32 14.13 -1.49
C MET A 41 -13.50 12.94 -0.53
N GLU A 42 -13.49 13.23 0.76
CA GLU A 42 -13.68 12.22 1.82
C GLU A 42 -15.06 11.57 1.79
N ASP A 43 -16.09 12.31 1.35
CA ASP A 43 -17.45 11.83 1.15
C ASP A 43 -17.54 10.76 0.05
N VAL A 44 -16.76 10.93 -1.02
CA VAL A 44 -16.66 9.95 -2.12
C VAL A 44 -15.94 8.69 -1.67
N ALA A 45 -14.84 8.83 -0.92
CA ALA A 45 -14.13 7.69 -0.36
C ALA A 45 -15.01 6.92 0.65
N SER A 46 -15.74 7.64 1.51
CA SER A 46 -16.71 7.06 2.44
C SER A 46 -17.87 6.34 1.73
N THR A 47 -18.29 6.84 0.58
CA THR A 47 -19.31 6.20 -0.26
C THR A 47 -18.78 4.90 -0.88
N ALA A 48 -17.57 4.92 -1.43
CA ALA A 48 -16.92 3.72 -1.96
C ALA A 48 -16.77 2.63 -0.90
N ASN A 49 -16.36 3.00 0.32
CA ASN A 49 -16.28 2.09 1.46
C ASN A 49 -17.61 1.41 1.77
N ARG A 50 -18.69 2.20 1.88
CA ARG A 50 -20.03 1.70 2.19
C ARG A 50 -20.55 0.76 1.11
N ASP A 51 -20.33 1.10 -0.15
CA ASP A 51 -20.79 0.32 -1.28
C ASP A 51 -20.00 -1.00 -1.38
N LEU A 52 -18.66 -0.98 -1.22
CA LEU A 52 -17.87 -2.21 -1.12
C LEU A 52 -18.32 -3.06 0.07
N LYS A 53 -18.58 -2.47 1.24
CA LYS A 53 -19.05 -3.22 2.41
C LYS A 53 -20.36 -3.96 2.13
N ALA A 54 -21.30 -3.31 1.44
CA ALA A 54 -22.57 -3.91 1.03
C ALA A 54 -22.34 -5.06 0.03
N GLU A 55 -21.52 -4.84 -1.00
CA GLU A 55 -21.19 -5.87 -2.00
C GLU A 55 -20.44 -7.06 -1.40
N TRP A 56 -19.49 -6.81 -0.50
CA TRP A 56 -18.76 -7.83 0.24
C TRP A 56 -19.72 -8.65 1.11
N THR A 57 -20.62 -7.97 1.83
CA THR A 57 -21.62 -8.63 2.69
C THR A 57 -22.58 -9.49 1.88
N ASP A 58 -23.04 -9.00 0.72
CA ASP A 58 -23.91 -9.78 -0.16
C ASP A 58 -23.17 -10.99 -0.75
N ALA A 59 -21.94 -10.79 -1.24
CA ALA A 59 -21.15 -11.84 -1.85
C ALA A 59 -20.77 -12.94 -0.85
N LEU A 60 -20.25 -12.56 0.33
CA LEU A 60 -19.71 -13.50 1.32
C LEU A 60 -20.72 -13.91 2.39
N ARG A 61 -21.93 -13.31 2.39
CA ARG A 61 -22.97 -13.49 3.41
C ARG A 61 -22.51 -13.14 4.83
N LYS A 62 -21.42 -12.39 4.95
CA LYS A 62 -20.86 -11.86 6.20
C LYS A 62 -20.20 -10.51 5.93
N PRO A 63 -20.26 -9.55 6.86
CA PRO A 63 -19.51 -8.31 6.72
C PRO A 63 -18.00 -8.58 6.74
N PRO A 64 -17.18 -7.67 6.18
CA PRO A 64 -15.73 -7.75 6.33
C PRO A 64 -15.34 -7.65 7.82
N SER A 65 -14.29 -8.38 8.19
CA SER A 65 -13.64 -8.26 9.49
C SER A 65 -12.65 -7.10 9.48
N GLY A 66 -12.44 -6.49 10.65
CA GLY A 66 -11.47 -5.40 10.79
C GLY A 66 -11.98 -4.04 10.32
N ALA A 67 -11.11 -3.04 10.45
CA ALA A 67 -11.37 -1.69 9.99
C ALA A 67 -10.93 -1.54 8.52
N ALA A 68 -11.64 -0.67 7.81
CA ALA A 68 -11.32 -0.30 6.43
C ALA A 68 -10.23 0.80 6.38
N GLY A 69 -10.07 1.43 5.22
CA GLY A 69 -9.20 2.57 4.97
C GLY A 69 -9.64 3.88 5.63
N GLY A 70 -10.86 3.97 6.18
CA GLY A 70 -11.35 5.17 6.88
C GLY A 70 -10.68 5.41 8.24
N SER A 71 -10.41 6.68 8.57
CA SER A 71 -9.95 7.11 9.89
C SER A 71 -10.60 8.44 10.31
N PRO A 72 -10.55 8.85 11.59
CA PRO A 72 -11.03 10.17 12.02
C PRO A 72 -10.36 11.36 11.32
N HIS A 73 -9.24 11.15 10.62
CA HIS A 73 -8.48 12.18 9.92
C HIS A 73 -8.47 11.99 8.41
N GLY A 74 -9.39 11.16 7.89
CA GLY A 74 -9.55 10.91 6.47
C GLY A 74 -9.25 9.46 6.07
N HIS A 75 -9.67 9.14 4.86
CA HIS A 75 -9.48 7.85 4.22
C HIS A 75 -8.06 7.70 3.67
N VAL A 76 -7.50 6.49 3.71
CA VAL A 76 -6.15 6.21 3.15
C VAL A 76 -6.03 6.66 1.68
N ALA A 77 -7.10 6.57 0.89
CA ALA A 77 -7.12 7.04 -0.50
C ALA A 77 -7.03 8.57 -0.64
N THR A 78 -7.72 9.34 0.23
CA THR A 78 -7.72 10.81 0.16
C THR A 78 -6.42 11.41 0.66
N ILE A 79 -5.70 10.70 1.53
CA ILE A 79 -4.43 11.15 2.10
C ILE A 79 -3.23 10.58 1.30
N GLY A 80 -3.31 9.32 0.87
CA GLY A 80 -2.27 8.63 0.10
C GLY A 80 -2.26 8.96 -1.39
N VAL A 81 -3.40 9.37 -1.95
CA VAL A 81 -3.49 9.84 -3.35
C VAL A 81 -4.12 11.24 -3.37
N PRO A 82 -3.44 12.24 -2.79
CA PRO A 82 -4.04 13.55 -2.55
C PRO A 82 -4.38 14.29 -3.85
N GLU A 83 -3.66 14.00 -4.94
CA GLU A 83 -3.93 14.54 -6.28
C GLU A 83 -4.68 13.54 -7.19
N CYS A 84 -5.44 12.61 -6.60
CA CYS A 84 -6.31 11.73 -7.36
C CYS A 84 -7.29 12.57 -8.21
N LEU A 85 -7.52 12.14 -9.45
CA LEU A 85 -8.58 12.70 -10.26
C LEU A 85 -9.93 12.43 -9.59
N ALA A 86 -10.80 13.44 -9.58
CA ALA A 86 -12.09 13.37 -8.91
C ALA A 86 -12.94 12.16 -9.37
N GLU A 87 -12.91 11.86 -10.67
CA GLU A 87 -13.61 10.72 -11.27
C GLU A 87 -12.98 9.35 -10.94
N ARG A 88 -11.75 9.31 -10.42
CA ARG A 88 -11.03 8.07 -10.03
C ARG A 88 -11.02 7.83 -8.52
N MET A 89 -11.29 8.86 -7.70
CA MET A 89 -11.26 8.77 -6.24
C MET A 89 -12.13 7.63 -5.70
N TYR A 90 -13.34 7.46 -6.22
CA TYR A 90 -14.24 6.36 -5.83
C TYR A 90 -13.56 5.00 -5.99
N MET A 91 -12.95 4.74 -7.15
CA MET A 91 -12.31 3.45 -7.41
C MET A 91 -11.02 3.27 -6.63
N CYS A 92 -10.22 4.32 -6.45
CA CYS A 92 -9.03 4.26 -5.58
C CYS A 92 -9.41 3.88 -4.14
N ALA A 93 -10.43 4.51 -3.55
CA ALA A 93 -10.92 4.17 -2.23
C ALA A 93 -11.46 2.73 -2.16
N TYR A 94 -12.29 2.34 -3.14
CA TYR A 94 -12.85 1.00 -3.24
C TYR A 94 -11.75 -0.08 -3.27
N ILE A 95 -10.69 0.12 -4.07
CA ILE A 95 -9.59 -0.83 -4.20
C ILE A 95 -8.77 -0.91 -2.92
N MET A 96 -8.44 0.23 -2.30
CA MET A 96 -7.67 0.23 -1.06
C MET A 96 -8.42 -0.46 0.08
N ASP A 97 -9.72 -0.23 0.21
CA ASP A 97 -10.56 -0.96 1.17
C ASP A 97 -10.61 -2.45 0.89
N PHE A 98 -10.74 -2.83 -0.39
CA PHE A 98 -10.72 -4.24 -0.79
C PHE A 98 -9.38 -4.89 -0.41
N MET A 99 -8.26 -4.24 -0.69
CA MET A 99 -6.92 -4.75 -0.33
C MET A 99 -6.77 -4.92 1.18
N ILE A 100 -7.22 -3.94 1.96
CA ILE A 100 -7.18 -3.95 3.44
C ILE A 100 -8.00 -5.11 4.01
N TRP A 101 -9.23 -5.32 3.53
CA TRP A 101 -10.09 -6.41 4.00
C TRP A 101 -9.66 -7.78 3.48
N HIS A 102 -9.12 -7.84 2.27
CA HIS A 102 -8.54 -9.06 1.73
C HIS A 102 -7.32 -9.48 2.55
N ASP A 103 -6.41 -8.56 2.86
CA ASP A 103 -5.24 -8.78 3.72
C ASP A 103 -5.65 -9.37 5.08
N ASP A 104 -6.60 -8.74 5.79
CA ASP A 104 -7.11 -9.24 7.08
C ASP A 104 -7.74 -10.63 6.99
N LEU A 105 -8.45 -10.91 5.90
CA LEU A 105 -9.01 -12.23 5.67
C LEU A 105 -7.91 -13.26 5.47
N THR A 106 -6.85 -12.92 4.72
CA THR A 106 -5.72 -13.83 4.53
C THR A 106 -4.91 -14.06 5.79
N ASP A 107 -4.70 -13.03 6.62
CA ASP A 107 -4.02 -13.15 7.91
C ASP A 107 -4.79 -14.05 8.86
N ALA A 108 -6.11 -13.86 8.98
CA ALA A 108 -6.97 -14.72 9.80
C ALA A 108 -6.95 -16.19 9.33
N ASP A 109 -6.86 -16.44 8.02
CA ASP A 109 -6.73 -17.79 7.47
C ASP A 109 -5.34 -18.39 7.75
N ARG A 110 -4.26 -17.59 7.79
CA ARG A 110 -2.89 -18.04 8.12
C ARG A 110 -2.80 -18.55 9.55
N ASP A 111 -3.45 -17.86 10.47
CA ASP A 111 -3.43 -18.17 11.91
C ASP A 111 -4.36 -19.34 12.27
N SER A 112 -5.15 -19.84 11.30
CA SER A 112 -6.02 -20.99 11.51
C SER A 112 -5.25 -22.32 11.43
N VAL A 113 -5.50 -23.22 12.39
CA VAL A 113 -4.86 -24.56 12.47
C VAL A 113 -5.20 -25.46 11.26
N ASP A 114 -6.23 -25.11 10.49
CA ASP A 114 -6.74 -25.88 9.36
C ASP A 114 -6.11 -25.43 8.03
N LYS A 115 -5.04 -26.11 7.62
CA LYS A 115 -4.27 -25.83 6.39
C LYS A 115 -5.11 -25.84 5.10
N SER A 116 -6.31 -26.43 5.11
CA SER A 116 -7.23 -26.45 3.95
C SER A 116 -7.84 -25.07 3.65
N LYS A 117 -8.00 -24.22 4.68
CA LYS A 117 -8.56 -22.86 4.57
C LYS A 117 -7.59 -21.88 3.94
N SER A 118 -6.31 -22.06 4.24
CA SER A 118 -5.19 -21.26 3.73
C SER A 118 -5.15 -21.20 2.18
N ILE A 119 -5.65 -22.23 1.49
CA ILE A 119 -5.60 -22.35 0.02
C ILE A 119 -6.75 -21.56 -0.67
N SER A 120 -7.86 -21.31 0.03
CA SER A 120 -9.10 -20.74 -0.52
C SER A 120 -8.99 -19.23 -0.82
N ALA A 121 -8.54 -18.42 0.14
CA ALA A 121 -8.38 -16.97 -0.07
C ALA A 121 -7.22 -16.62 -1.02
N ARG A 122 -6.25 -17.53 -1.20
CA ARG A 122 -5.07 -17.36 -2.06
C ARG A 122 -5.34 -17.63 -3.54
N ARG A 123 -6.35 -18.44 -3.88
CA ARG A 123 -6.78 -18.63 -5.28
C ARG A 123 -7.41 -17.38 -5.89
N THR A 124 -7.99 -16.52 -5.05
CA THR A 124 -8.67 -15.30 -5.49
C THR A 124 -7.75 -14.32 -6.23
N LEU A 125 -6.46 -14.28 -5.86
CA LEU A 125 -5.49 -13.39 -6.48
C LEU A 125 -4.91 -13.94 -7.79
N SER A 126 -5.02 -15.24 -8.05
CA SER A 126 -4.39 -15.94 -9.18
C SER A 126 -5.36 -16.57 -10.19
N ALA A 127 -6.68 -16.46 -9.99
CA ALA A 127 -7.65 -17.12 -10.85
C ALA A 127 -8.07 -16.27 -12.06
N ASP A 128 -7.50 -16.62 -13.21
CA ASP A 128 -7.97 -16.24 -14.53
C ASP A 128 -8.96 -17.28 -15.08
N LEU A 129 -10.16 -16.81 -15.46
CA LEU A 129 -10.96 -17.26 -16.61
C LEU A 129 -11.10 -18.78 -16.91
N LYS A 130 -11.25 -19.69 -15.94
CA LYS A 130 -11.75 -21.06 -16.25
C LYS A 130 -12.79 -21.53 -15.24
N GLY A 131 -14.05 -21.47 -15.67
CA GLY A 131 -15.20 -21.90 -14.90
C GLY A 131 -15.13 -23.36 -14.46
N GLY A 132 -15.58 -23.61 -13.24
CA GLY A 132 -15.77 -24.95 -12.69
C GLY A 132 -16.42 -24.85 -11.32
N ALA A 133 -17.76 -24.88 -11.29
CA ALA A 133 -18.52 -24.94 -10.06
C ALA A 133 -18.49 -26.36 -9.48
N ASN A 134 -18.17 -26.49 -8.19
CA ASN A 134 -18.93 -27.26 -7.20
C ASN A 134 -18.15 -27.39 -5.88
N SER A 135 -18.62 -26.72 -4.83
CA SER A 135 -18.55 -27.30 -3.48
C SER A 135 -19.62 -26.67 -2.58
N THR A 136 -20.36 -27.52 -1.87
CA THR A 136 -21.28 -27.14 -0.80
C THR A 136 -20.46 -27.02 0.49
N SER A 137 -20.03 -25.80 0.82
CA SER A 137 -19.45 -25.48 2.13
C SER A 137 -20.12 -24.24 2.69
N THR A 138 -20.26 -24.15 4.01
CA THR A 138 -20.79 -23.01 4.76
C THR A 138 -19.81 -21.84 4.88
N LEU A 139 -18.68 -21.87 4.14
CA LEU A 139 -17.69 -20.79 4.05
C LEU A 139 -17.96 -19.92 2.81
N PRO A 140 -17.50 -18.65 2.79
CA PRO A 140 -17.51 -17.86 1.55
C PRO A 140 -16.85 -18.67 0.44
N SER A 141 -17.61 -18.96 -0.61
CA SER A 141 -17.07 -19.65 -1.79
C SER A 141 -15.91 -18.82 -2.34
N PRO A 142 -14.73 -19.40 -2.64
CA PRO A 142 -13.65 -18.72 -3.36
C PRO A 142 -14.18 -17.94 -4.58
N HIS A 143 -15.19 -18.52 -5.26
CA HIS A 143 -15.87 -17.91 -6.39
C HIS A 143 -16.61 -16.61 -6.08
N ALA A 144 -17.08 -16.40 -4.84
CA ALA A 144 -17.79 -15.18 -4.47
C ALA A 144 -16.83 -14.00 -4.32
N LEU A 145 -15.66 -14.22 -3.72
CA LEU A 145 -14.61 -13.20 -3.60
C LEU A 145 -13.95 -12.95 -4.97
N GLU A 146 -13.70 -14.00 -5.76
CA GLU A 146 -13.25 -13.90 -7.15
C GLU A 146 -14.22 -13.10 -8.02
N SER A 147 -15.54 -13.31 -7.83
CA SER A 147 -16.57 -12.55 -8.54
C SER A 147 -16.59 -11.08 -8.15
N LEU A 148 -16.43 -10.76 -6.85
CA LEU A 148 -16.32 -9.39 -6.38
C LEU A 148 -15.08 -8.68 -6.96
N GLN A 149 -13.93 -9.35 -6.92
CA GLN A 149 -12.68 -8.87 -7.50
C GLN A 149 -12.79 -8.64 -9.01
N SER A 150 -13.42 -9.59 -9.73
CA SER A 150 -13.66 -9.48 -11.17
C SER A 150 -14.56 -8.28 -11.52
N ARG A 151 -15.60 -8.01 -10.72
CA ARG A 151 -16.43 -6.79 -10.89
C ARG A 151 -15.62 -5.52 -10.67
N MET A 152 -14.75 -5.50 -9.66
CA MET A 152 -13.83 -4.37 -9.41
C MET A 152 -12.89 -4.14 -10.58
N PHE A 153 -12.28 -5.20 -11.14
CA PHE A 153 -11.39 -5.11 -12.29
C PHE A 153 -12.12 -4.61 -13.55
N ASN A 154 -13.35 -5.07 -13.79
CA ASN A 154 -14.15 -4.56 -14.89
C ASN A 154 -14.49 -3.06 -14.75
N ARG A 155 -14.75 -2.58 -13.53
CA ARG A 155 -14.97 -1.14 -13.27
C ARG A 155 -13.71 -0.32 -13.52
N LEU A 156 -12.54 -0.82 -13.11
CA LEU A 156 -11.24 -0.20 -13.42
C LEU A 156 -11.02 -0.07 -14.94
N LEU A 157 -11.16 -1.18 -15.67
CA LEU A 157 -10.96 -1.22 -17.13
C LEU A 157 -11.94 -0.30 -17.88
N ALA A 158 -13.17 -0.15 -17.37
CA ALA A 158 -14.16 0.75 -17.96
C ALA A 158 -13.83 2.24 -17.76
N LEU A 159 -13.05 2.60 -16.74
CA LEU A 159 -12.64 3.99 -16.49
C LEU A 159 -11.43 4.40 -17.35
N ASP A 160 -10.39 3.58 -17.37
CA ASP A 160 -9.16 3.83 -18.12
C ASP A 160 -8.46 2.49 -18.39
N GLN A 161 -8.65 1.94 -19.58
CA GLN A 161 -8.11 0.63 -19.92
C GLN A 161 -6.57 0.57 -19.85
N PRO A 162 -5.79 1.50 -20.44
CA PRO A 162 -4.33 1.49 -20.29
C PRO A 162 -3.84 1.57 -18.85
N ALA A 163 -4.37 2.51 -18.04
CA ALA A 163 -3.94 2.66 -16.65
C ALA A 163 -4.37 1.48 -15.78
N ALA A 164 -5.59 0.96 -15.99
CA ALA A 164 -6.07 -0.23 -15.32
C ALA A 164 -5.23 -1.47 -15.68
N ALA A 165 -4.85 -1.65 -16.94
CA ALA A 165 -4.00 -2.78 -17.35
C ALA A 165 -2.64 -2.76 -16.63
N ALA A 166 -2.03 -1.59 -16.46
CA ALA A 166 -0.79 -1.45 -15.70
C ALA A 166 -0.97 -1.79 -14.21
N LEU A 167 -2.06 -1.34 -13.58
CA LEU A 167 -2.40 -1.69 -12.20
C LEU A 167 -2.64 -3.19 -12.04
N LEU A 168 -3.42 -3.80 -12.93
CA LEU A 168 -3.75 -5.23 -12.90
C LEU A 168 -2.51 -6.12 -13.11
N HIS A 169 -1.53 -5.65 -13.89
CA HIS A 169 -0.24 -6.33 -14.00
C HIS A 169 0.50 -6.38 -12.66
N GLU A 170 0.58 -5.25 -11.94
CA GLU A 170 1.18 -5.21 -10.60
C GLU A 170 0.38 -6.05 -9.58
N TRP A 171 -0.94 -6.16 -9.77
CA TRP A 171 -1.78 -7.03 -8.96
C TRP A 171 -1.42 -8.50 -9.13
N GLU A 172 -1.20 -8.95 -10.36
CA GLU A 172 -0.78 -10.32 -10.68
C GLU A 172 0.63 -10.63 -10.13
N LEU A 173 1.55 -9.67 -10.21
CA LEU A 173 2.88 -9.81 -9.63
C LEU A 173 2.79 -9.94 -8.10
N PHE A 174 2.01 -9.11 -7.44
CA PHE A 174 1.77 -9.19 -6.00
C PHE A 174 1.12 -10.53 -5.60
N ALA A 175 0.13 -11.00 -6.36
CA ALA A 175 -0.49 -12.32 -6.18
C ALA A 175 0.52 -13.46 -6.20
N THR A 176 1.41 -13.43 -7.18
CA THR A 176 2.42 -14.46 -7.39
C THR A 176 3.46 -14.42 -6.27
N TYR A 177 3.89 -13.22 -5.89
CA TYR A 177 4.92 -13.02 -4.87
C TYR A 177 4.44 -13.41 -3.47
N SER A 178 3.29 -12.87 -3.04
CA SER A 178 2.72 -13.11 -1.71
C SER A 178 2.37 -14.59 -1.47
N ALA A 179 2.12 -15.38 -2.51
CA ALA A 179 1.88 -16.81 -2.35
C ALA A 179 3.10 -17.58 -1.77
N GLY A 180 4.32 -17.04 -1.92
CA GLY A 180 5.58 -17.69 -1.54
C GLY A 180 6.31 -17.11 -0.31
N SER A 181 5.86 -15.97 0.23
CA SER A 181 6.64 -15.17 1.20
C SER A 181 6.68 -15.75 2.62
N PHE A 182 5.65 -16.47 3.05
CA PHE A 182 5.44 -16.78 4.48
C PHE A 182 6.39 -17.82 5.08
N THR A 183 7.07 -18.60 4.26
CA THR A 183 8.05 -19.61 4.73
C THR A 183 9.49 -19.14 4.64
N GLN A 184 9.72 -17.91 4.17
CA GLN A 184 11.07 -17.43 3.92
C GLN A 184 11.72 -16.89 5.19
N GLU A 185 12.93 -17.33 5.47
CA GLU A 185 13.79 -16.78 6.52
C GLU A 185 14.78 -15.79 5.90
N PHE A 186 15.09 -14.74 6.64
CA PHE A 186 15.97 -13.66 6.19
C PHE A 186 17.18 -13.58 7.12
N PRO A 187 18.36 -14.08 6.70
CA PRO A 187 19.61 -14.00 7.44
C PRO A 187 20.02 -12.58 7.83
N THR A 188 19.71 -11.61 6.96
CA THR A 188 20.05 -10.20 7.10
C THR A 188 18.81 -9.30 7.06
N LEU A 189 18.94 -8.13 7.67
CA LEU A 189 17.88 -7.13 7.70
C LEU A 189 17.61 -6.55 6.30
N ASP A 190 18.66 -6.37 5.49
CA ASP A 190 18.52 -5.89 4.11
C ASP A 190 17.70 -6.87 3.27
N GLU A 191 17.96 -8.18 3.39
CA GLU A 191 17.16 -9.20 2.70
C GLU A 191 15.69 -9.19 3.16
N TYR A 192 15.45 -9.01 4.47
CA TYR A 192 14.08 -8.85 4.99
C TYR A 192 13.40 -7.63 4.35
N ILE A 193 14.07 -6.48 4.34
CA ILE A 193 13.52 -5.22 3.86
C ILE A 193 13.23 -5.26 2.35
N GLU A 194 14.15 -5.81 1.55
CA GLU A 194 13.96 -5.97 0.11
C GLU A 194 12.75 -6.85 -0.19
N HIS A 195 12.59 -7.95 0.55
CA HIS A 195 11.42 -8.79 0.40
C HIS A 195 10.14 -8.08 0.88
N ARG A 196 10.20 -7.39 2.03
CA ARG A 196 9.05 -6.71 2.64
C ARG A 196 8.48 -5.62 1.73
N PHE A 197 9.30 -4.98 0.90
CA PHE A 197 8.84 -4.05 -0.13
C PHE A 197 7.78 -4.66 -1.07
N TYR A 198 7.96 -5.92 -1.49
CA TYR A 198 7.00 -6.61 -2.35
C TYR A 198 5.86 -7.26 -1.56
N ASP A 199 6.18 -7.87 -0.42
CA ASP A 199 5.19 -8.56 0.44
C ASP A 199 4.17 -7.61 1.07
N ALA A 200 4.56 -6.38 1.43
CA ALA A 200 3.63 -5.35 1.87
C ALA A 200 2.86 -4.68 0.72
N GLY A 201 3.04 -5.15 -0.54
CA GLY A 201 2.28 -4.70 -1.69
C GLY A 201 2.59 -3.27 -2.15
N LEU A 202 3.79 -2.74 -1.89
CA LEU A 202 4.13 -1.35 -2.23
C LEU A 202 4.11 -1.06 -3.74
N PRO A 203 4.63 -1.93 -4.63
CA PRO A 203 4.48 -1.72 -6.07
C PRO A 203 3.01 -1.59 -6.50
N LEU A 204 2.14 -2.46 -5.97
CA LEU A 204 0.70 -2.41 -6.24
C LEU A 204 0.07 -1.12 -5.68
N TYR A 205 0.44 -0.70 -4.48
CA TYR A 205 -0.04 0.55 -3.89
C TYR A 205 0.38 1.79 -4.72
N TYR A 206 1.62 1.81 -5.23
CA TYR A 206 2.07 2.85 -6.15
C TYR A 206 1.37 2.78 -7.51
N ALA A 207 1.01 1.60 -7.99
CA ALA A 207 0.20 1.43 -9.19
C ALA A 207 -1.23 1.98 -9.01
N VAL A 208 -1.83 1.84 -7.82
CA VAL A 208 -3.12 2.49 -7.48
C VAL A 208 -2.97 4.01 -7.47
N SER A 209 -1.88 4.55 -6.91
CA SER A 209 -1.59 6.00 -6.93
C SER A 209 -1.39 6.53 -8.34
N ALA A 210 -0.64 5.80 -9.17
CA ALA A 210 -0.45 6.04 -10.60
C ALA A 210 -1.78 6.06 -11.37
N PHE A 211 -2.65 5.07 -11.15
CA PHE A 211 -3.99 5.05 -11.72
C PHE A 211 -4.79 6.29 -11.30
N GLY A 212 -4.81 6.61 -10.00
CA GLY A 212 -5.56 7.75 -9.46
C GLY A 212 -5.12 9.09 -10.04
N THR A 213 -3.83 9.28 -10.25
CA THR A 213 -3.23 10.53 -10.77
C THR A 213 -3.12 10.58 -12.30
N ALA A 214 -3.66 9.57 -13.01
CA ALA A 214 -3.48 9.38 -14.45
C ALA A 214 -2.01 9.44 -14.91
N CYS A 215 -1.10 8.94 -14.08
CA CYS A 215 0.32 8.85 -14.37
C CYS A 215 0.70 7.38 -14.55
N LEU A 216 0.98 6.95 -15.79
CA LEU A 216 1.41 5.57 -16.03
C LEU A 216 2.74 5.25 -15.33
N PRO A 217 2.94 4.02 -14.83
CA PRO A 217 4.22 3.59 -14.27
C PRO A 217 5.41 3.84 -15.21
N PRO A 218 6.62 4.03 -14.68
CA PRO A 218 7.82 4.26 -15.49
C PRO A 218 8.05 3.14 -16.50
N THR A 219 8.39 3.51 -17.74
CA THR A 219 8.81 2.54 -18.77
C THR A 219 10.15 1.93 -18.39
N PRO A 220 10.57 0.80 -19.01
CA PRO A 220 11.91 0.25 -18.77
C PRO A 220 13.05 1.26 -18.97
N ALA A 221 12.90 2.22 -19.89
CA ALA A 221 13.88 3.29 -20.11
C ALA A 221 13.91 4.33 -18.97
N GLU A 222 12.78 4.54 -18.29
CA GLU A 222 12.64 5.49 -17.19
C GLU A 222 12.92 4.88 -15.81
N GLN A 223 12.90 3.55 -15.69
CA GLN A 223 13.12 2.85 -14.42
C GLN A 223 14.46 3.19 -13.77
N SER A 224 15.51 3.47 -14.55
CA SER A 224 16.81 3.89 -14.03
C SER A 224 16.76 5.22 -13.25
N LEU A 225 15.82 6.10 -13.62
CA LEU A 225 15.59 7.38 -12.94
C LEU A 225 14.68 7.22 -11.72
N ALA A 226 13.62 6.40 -11.84
CA ALA A 226 12.61 6.26 -10.79
C ALA A 226 13.03 5.30 -9.66
N ALA A 227 13.57 4.12 -10.01
CA ALA A 227 13.77 3.02 -9.06
C ALA A 227 14.60 3.38 -7.81
N PRO A 228 15.70 4.15 -7.90
CA PRO A 228 16.47 4.52 -6.70
C PRO A 228 15.70 5.38 -5.69
N LEU A 229 14.76 6.20 -6.19
CA LEU A 229 13.88 7.07 -5.39
C LEU A 229 12.74 6.24 -4.79
N ILE A 230 12.08 5.45 -5.63
CA ILE A 230 10.97 4.56 -5.24
C ILE A 230 11.41 3.53 -4.21
N SER A 231 12.63 2.99 -4.32
CA SER A 231 13.18 2.05 -3.34
C SER A 231 13.27 2.66 -1.94
N SER A 232 13.78 3.90 -1.82
CA SER A 232 13.84 4.59 -0.52
C SER A 232 12.44 4.81 0.08
N LEU A 233 11.49 5.29 -0.72
CA LEU A 233 10.10 5.49 -0.31
C LEU A 233 9.42 4.18 0.12
N GLY A 234 9.57 3.15 -0.72
CA GLY A 234 9.02 1.82 -0.49
C GLY A 234 9.47 1.19 0.82
N LYS A 235 10.78 1.25 1.10
CA LYS A 235 11.35 0.73 2.35
C LYS A 235 10.82 1.49 3.56
N ALA A 236 10.79 2.82 3.50
CA ALA A 236 10.20 3.63 4.57
C ALA A 236 8.72 3.27 4.81
N CYS A 237 7.93 3.13 3.74
CA CYS A 237 6.51 2.80 3.84
C CYS A 237 6.28 1.39 4.42
N ALA A 238 7.03 0.39 3.96
CA ALA A 238 6.94 -0.99 4.43
C ALA A 238 7.28 -1.10 5.93
N LEU A 239 8.38 -0.47 6.36
CA LEU A 239 8.80 -0.46 7.75
C LEU A 239 7.87 0.36 8.65
N THR A 240 7.24 1.40 8.10
CA THR A 240 6.20 2.14 8.80
C THR A 240 4.98 1.26 9.08
N ASN A 241 4.57 0.42 8.12
CA ASN A 241 3.53 -0.55 8.36
C ASN A 241 3.91 -1.47 9.52
N ASP A 242 5.09 -2.09 9.47
CA ASP A 242 5.57 -2.98 10.53
C ASP A 242 5.57 -2.31 11.92
N TYR A 243 5.97 -1.04 12.00
CA TYR A 243 5.97 -0.29 13.26
C TYR A 243 4.56 -0.22 13.88
N TYR A 244 3.56 0.17 13.09
CA TYR A 244 2.19 0.37 13.57
C TYR A 244 1.38 -0.93 13.63
N SER A 245 1.70 -1.91 12.79
CA SER A 245 0.97 -3.18 12.72
C SER A 245 1.44 -4.20 13.76
N TRP A 246 2.61 -3.99 14.37
CA TRP A 246 3.17 -4.97 15.31
C TRP A 246 2.20 -5.35 16.43
N ASP A 247 1.51 -4.39 17.06
CA ASP A 247 0.60 -4.70 18.17
C ASP A 247 -0.56 -5.59 17.69
N LYS A 248 -1.15 -5.30 16.51
CA LYS A 248 -2.24 -6.13 15.96
C LYS A 248 -1.76 -7.53 15.59
N GLU A 249 -0.56 -7.64 15.01
CA GLU A 249 0.01 -8.91 14.54
C GLU A 249 0.45 -9.77 15.72
N PHE A 250 1.03 -9.15 16.76
CA PHE A 250 1.39 -9.84 17.99
C PHE A 250 0.14 -10.31 18.76
N ALA A 251 -0.93 -9.50 18.79
CA ALA A 251 -2.20 -9.89 19.36
C ALA A 251 -2.83 -11.08 18.62
N ALA A 252 -2.78 -11.08 17.28
CA ALA A 252 -3.25 -12.19 16.45
C ALA A 252 -2.45 -13.48 16.72
N TYR A 253 -1.12 -13.38 16.73
CA TYR A 253 -0.22 -14.49 17.10
C TYR A 253 -0.52 -15.05 18.50
N THR A 254 -0.76 -14.17 19.48
CA THR A 254 -1.11 -14.58 20.84
C THR A 254 -2.47 -15.28 20.88
N ALA A 255 -3.47 -14.75 20.17
CA ALA A 255 -4.80 -15.35 20.07
C ALA A 255 -4.78 -16.72 19.37
N ALA A 256 -3.83 -16.94 18.47
CA ALA A 256 -3.55 -18.23 17.82
C ALA A 256 -2.77 -19.21 18.73
N GLY A 257 -2.56 -18.88 20.01
CA GLY A 257 -1.84 -19.74 20.95
C GLY A 257 -0.32 -19.74 20.77
N GLY A 258 0.22 -18.72 20.09
CA GLY A 258 1.65 -18.63 19.79
C GLY A 258 2.11 -19.60 18.69
N HIS A 259 1.19 -20.13 17.89
CA HIS A 259 1.52 -20.92 16.72
C HIS A 259 1.88 -20.02 15.53
N GLY A 260 2.97 -20.34 14.84
CA GLY A 260 3.45 -19.55 13.70
C GLY A 260 4.55 -18.55 14.10
N ARG A 261 4.66 -17.43 13.38
CA ARG A 261 5.61 -16.35 13.63
C ARG A 261 4.95 -15.00 13.41
N VAL A 262 5.37 -13.98 14.15
CA VAL A 262 5.00 -12.59 13.86
C VAL A 262 5.92 -12.08 12.75
N TYR A 263 5.42 -12.06 11.52
CA TYR A 263 6.18 -11.63 10.35
C TYR A 263 6.30 -10.11 10.28
N ASN A 264 7.16 -9.54 11.12
CA ASN A 264 7.27 -8.10 11.35
C ASN A 264 8.71 -7.68 11.71
N CYS A 265 9.18 -6.54 11.20
CA CYS A 265 10.53 -6.05 11.47
C CYS A 265 10.82 -5.80 12.96
N VAL A 266 9.83 -5.36 13.75
CA VAL A 266 10.02 -5.16 15.21
C VAL A 266 10.39 -6.49 15.87
N THR A 267 9.65 -7.56 15.57
CA THR A 267 9.95 -8.91 16.08
C THR A 267 11.33 -9.38 15.61
N TRP A 268 11.64 -9.18 14.33
CA TRP A 268 12.95 -9.55 13.77
C TRP A 268 14.10 -8.85 14.51
N ILE A 269 13.97 -7.54 14.78
CA ILE A 269 14.99 -6.75 15.51
C ILE A 269 15.12 -7.24 16.95
N MET A 270 14.00 -7.50 17.64
CA MET A 270 14.01 -8.03 19.01
C MET A 270 14.78 -9.35 19.10
N GLU A 271 14.52 -10.28 18.16
CA GLU A 271 15.18 -11.59 18.11
C GLU A 271 16.66 -11.46 17.74
N LYS A 272 16.98 -10.68 16.71
CA LYS A 272 18.35 -10.55 16.20
C LYS A 272 19.29 -9.89 17.20
N TYR A 273 18.81 -8.86 17.89
CA TYR A 273 19.62 -8.05 18.80
C TYR A 273 19.36 -8.35 20.28
N SER A 274 18.52 -9.33 20.59
CA SER A 274 18.13 -9.70 21.96
C SER A 274 17.71 -8.48 22.80
N CYS A 275 16.85 -7.63 22.24
CA CYS A 275 16.43 -6.38 22.86
C CYS A 275 14.91 -6.32 23.11
N GLY A 276 14.50 -5.42 24.01
CA GLY A 276 13.08 -5.20 24.30
C GLY A 276 12.38 -4.39 23.20
N ILE A 277 11.04 -4.45 23.20
CA ILE A 277 10.18 -3.79 22.20
C ILE A 277 10.46 -2.29 22.03
N ASN A 278 10.69 -1.57 23.12
CA ASN A 278 10.95 -0.13 23.05
C ASN A 278 12.24 0.17 22.27
N THR A 279 13.31 -0.58 22.54
CA THR A 279 14.56 -0.46 21.79
C THR A 279 14.37 -0.84 20.33
N ALA A 280 13.64 -1.92 20.05
CA ALA A 280 13.37 -2.35 18.67
C ALA A 280 12.57 -1.31 17.87
N ARG A 281 11.55 -0.71 18.49
CA ARG A 281 10.74 0.37 17.89
C ARG A 281 11.57 1.63 17.61
N GLU A 282 12.43 2.04 18.54
CA GLU A 282 13.30 3.21 18.30
C GLU A 282 14.31 2.95 17.18
N LEU A 283 14.90 1.74 17.11
CA LEU A 283 15.77 1.35 15.99
C LEU A 283 15.01 1.37 14.65
N LEU A 284 13.81 0.80 14.60
CA LEU A 284 12.98 0.78 13.41
C LEU A 284 12.59 2.19 12.96
N LYS A 285 12.23 3.07 13.91
CA LYS A 285 11.95 4.48 13.64
C LYS A 285 13.14 5.21 13.02
N GLU A 286 14.34 5.02 13.54
CA GLU A 286 15.54 5.62 12.95
C GLU A 286 15.85 5.08 11.55
N MET A 287 15.53 3.81 11.26
CA MET A 287 15.63 3.26 9.92
C MET A 287 14.65 3.90 8.95
N ILE A 288 13.38 4.07 9.35
CA ILE A 288 12.34 4.75 8.56
C ILE A 288 12.81 6.16 8.20
N HIS A 289 13.20 6.95 9.20
CA HIS A 289 13.73 8.29 8.98
C HIS A 289 15.00 8.27 8.10
N GLY A 290 15.85 7.27 8.26
CA GLY A 290 17.04 7.06 7.44
C GLY A 290 16.71 6.90 5.95
N TYR A 291 15.65 6.15 5.62
CA TYR A 291 15.20 5.97 4.24
C TYR A 291 14.52 7.22 3.67
N GLU A 292 13.72 7.94 4.45
CA GLU A 292 13.12 9.20 4.01
C GLU A 292 14.19 10.27 3.74
N ARG A 293 15.18 10.44 4.62
CA ARG A 293 16.33 11.35 4.37
C ARG A 293 17.13 10.95 3.15
N GLN A 294 17.30 9.65 2.91
CA GLN A 294 17.94 9.17 1.68
C GLN A 294 17.12 9.51 0.43
N PHE A 295 15.79 9.40 0.51
CA PHE A 295 14.91 9.85 -0.57
C PHE A 295 15.09 11.35 -0.81
N GLU A 296 14.99 12.20 0.22
CA GLU A 296 15.12 13.65 0.08
C GLU A 296 16.44 14.05 -0.57
N LYS A 297 17.55 13.45 -0.13
CA LYS A 297 18.87 13.68 -0.73
C LYS A 297 18.90 13.28 -2.21
N LYS A 298 18.45 12.06 -2.53
CA LYS A 298 18.41 11.59 -3.93
C LYS A 298 17.47 12.43 -4.79
N TRP A 299 16.36 12.90 -4.21
CA TRP A 299 15.38 13.75 -4.89
C TRP A 299 15.98 15.11 -5.23
N GLN A 300 16.69 15.75 -4.28
CA GLN A 300 17.43 16.98 -4.53
C GLN A 300 18.48 16.79 -5.64
N ASP A 301 19.29 15.73 -5.54
CA ASP A 301 20.28 15.40 -6.57
C ASP A 301 19.62 15.17 -7.94
N TRP A 302 18.42 14.55 -7.97
CA TRP A 302 17.66 14.26 -9.18
C TRP A 302 17.02 15.53 -9.77
N GLU A 303 16.46 16.43 -8.97
CA GLU A 303 15.93 17.72 -9.43
C GLU A 303 17.06 18.59 -10.02
N GLU A 304 18.25 18.57 -9.42
CA GLU A 304 19.40 19.33 -9.88
C GLU A 304 20.06 18.75 -11.15
N ASN A 305 20.05 17.42 -11.31
CA ASN A 305 20.85 16.73 -12.35
C ASN A 305 20.04 15.85 -13.31
N GLY A 306 18.94 15.24 -12.86
CA GLY A 306 18.05 14.38 -13.66
C GLY A 306 17.27 15.14 -14.73
N VAL A 307 16.90 16.40 -14.47
CA VAL A 307 16.29 17.31 -15.47
C VAL A 307 17.25 17.67 -16.61
N LYS A 308 18.57 17.50 -16.39
CA LYS A 308 19.62 17.74 -17.38
C LYS A 308 19.88 16.54 -18.31
N VAL A 309 19.15 15.42 -18.15
CA VAL A 309 19.14 14.33 -19.14
C VAL A 309 18.40 14.81 -20.40
N LYS A 310 19.07 15.68 -21.15
CA LYS A 310 18.69 16.14 -22.49
C LYS A 310 19.90 15.99 -23.39
N SER A 311 19.93 14.92 -24.18
CA SER A 311 20.34 14.94 -25.60
C SER A 311 20.65 13.57 -26.20
N GLU A 312 20.93 12.53 -25.41
CA GLU A 312 21.37 11.22 -25.99
C GLU A 312 20.23 10.21 -26.21
N ASP A 313 19.12 10.30 -25.45
CA ASP A 313 17.93 9.44 -25.56
C ASP A 313 16.66 10.22 -25.96
N GLU A 314 16.79 11.17 -26.90
CA GLU A 314 15.66 11.99 -27.37
C GLU A 314 14.48 11.10 -27.83
N GLY A 315 13.39 11.12 -27.05
CA GLY A 315 12.12 10.46 -27.36
C GLY A 315 11.78 9.20 -26.57
N LYS A 316 12.67 8.66 -25.72
CA LYS A 316 12.39 7.43 -24.94
C LYS A 316 12.05 7.65 -23.46
N VAL A 317 12.48 8.78 -22.89
CA VAL A 317 12.33 9.11 -21.47
C VAL A 317 11.53 10.39 -21.33
N ASP A 318 10.39 10.32 -20.63
CA ASP A 318 9.63 11.49 -20.21
C ASP A 318 9.95 11.80 -18.74
N VAL A 319 10.92 12.69 -18.53
CA VAL A 319 11.40 13.09 -17.20
C VAL A 319 10.28 13.67 -16.33
N TRP A 320 9.31 14.38 -16.93
CA TRP A 320 8.19 14.95 -16.19
C TRP A 320 7.18 13.90 -15.75
N ARG A 321 6.99 12.85 -16.55
CA ARG A 321 6.22 11.68 -16.12
C ARG A 321 6.92 10.95 -14.97
N VAL A 322 8.23 10.80 -15.02
CA VAL A 322 9.01 10.22 -13.89
C VAL A 322 8.83 11.06 -12.63
N ARG A 323 8.98 12.39 -12.74
CA ARG A 323 8.78 13.31 -11.61
C ARG A 323 7.40 13.12 -10.97
N ARG A 324 6.33 13.17 -11.78
CA ARG A 324 4.95 12.98 -11.31
C ARG A 324 4.73 11.63 -10.64
N TYR A 325 5.30 10.56 -11.18
CA TYR A 325 5.20 9.23 -10.59
C TYR A 325 5.90 9.16 -9.22
N VAL A 326 7.08 9.74 -9.08
CA VAL A 326 7.81 9.78 -7.81
C VAL A 326 7.11 10.68 -6.78
N GLU A 327 6.60 11.84 -7.18
CA GLU A 327 5.77 12.70 -6.31
C GLU A 327 4.52 11.95 -5.81
N ALA A 328 3.84 11.22 -6.70
CA ALA A 328 2.68 10.41 -6.34
C ALA A 328 3.05 9.28 -5.35
N ALA A 329 4.22 8.65 -5.51
CA ALA A 329 4.72 7.64 -4.57
C ALA A 329 5.15 8.25 -3.22
N MET A 330 5.71 9.46 -3.22
CA MET A 330 6.07 10.20 -2.00
C MET A 330 4.82 10.54 -1.18
N PHE A 331 3.75 11.00 -1.82
CA PHE A 331 2.47 11.25 -1.14
C PHE A 331 1.79 9.96 -0.71
N ALA A 332 1.88 8.89 -1.51
CA ALA A 332 1.39 7.58 -1.09
C ALA A 332 2.10 7.09 0.19
N THR A 333 3.42 7.27 0.28
CA THR A 333 4.25 6.89 1.43
C THR A 333 3.92 7.73 2.67
N SER A 334 3.99 9.06 2.55
CA SER A 334 3.75 9.98 3.66
C SER A 334 2.29 9.95 4.14
N GLY A 335 1.33 9.89 3.21
CA GLY A 335 -0.08 9.77 3.52
C GLY A 335 -0.43 8.45 4.17
N SER A 336 0.21 7.36 3.73
CA SER A 336 0.12 6.06 4.40
C SER A 336 0.62 6.14 5.83
N ALA A 337 1.82 6.68 6.08
CA ALA A 337 2.36 6.86 7.42
C ALA A 337 1.47 7.73 8.32
N TYR A 338 0.89 8.79 7.77
CA TYR A 338 -0.05 9.67 8.47
C TYR A 338 -1.33 8.93 8.87
N TRP A 339 -1.87 8.12 7.95
CA TRP A 339 -3.04 7.28 8.20
C TRP A 339 -2.75 6.18 9.25
N HIS A 340 -1.62 5.47 9.13
CA HIS A 340 -1.24 4.39 10.06
C HIS A 340 -1.25 4.83 11.53
N ALA A 341 -0.77 6.04 11.81
CA ALA A 341 -0.68 6.57 13.16
C ALA A 341 -2.03 6.67 13.90
N ARG A 342 -3.15 6.71 13.17
CA ARG A 342 -4.48 6.94 13.76
C ARG A 342 -5.57 6.01 13.24
N ALA A 343 -5.29 5.19 12.23
CA ALA A 343 -6.27 4.29 11.65
C ALA A 343 -6.77 3.29 12.71
N PRO A 344 -8.10 3.09 12.82
CA PRO A 344 -8.65 2.08 13.72
C PRO A 344 -8.11 0.67 13.45
N ARG A 345 -7.64 0.40 12.22
CA ARG A 345 -7.01 -0.86 11.80
C ARG A 345 -5.87 -1.33 12.71
N TYR A 346 -5.08 -0.41 13.24
CA TYR A 346 -3.87 -0.71 14.03
C TYR A 346 -4.10 -0.65 15.53
N LYS A 347 -5.30 -0.27 15.97
CA LYS A 347 -5.63 -0.17 17.39
C LYS A 347 -6.08 -1.53 17.91
N VAL A 348 -5.24 -2.17 18.70
CA VAL A 348 -5.67 -3.28 19.57
C VAL A 348 -6.46 -2.64 20.71
N GLY A 349 -7.71 -3.07 20.93
CA GLY A 349 -8.50 -2.56 22.06
C GLY A 349 -7.73 -2.69 23.37
N ASP A 350 -7.96 -1.78 24.34
CA ASP A 350 -7.19 -1.56 25.58
C ASP A 350 -7.04 -2.77 26.56
N GLY A 351 -7.24 -4.01 26.12
CA GLY A 351 -7.26 -5.21 26.95
C GLY A 351 -6.13 -6.23 26.75
N ILE A 352 -5.18 -6.04 25.81
CA ILE A 352 -4.13 -7.04 25.57
C ILE A 352 -2.77 -6.38 25.34
N GLY A 353 -2.26 -5.69 26.36
CA GLY A 353 -0.83 -5.44 26.51
C GLY A 353 -0.27 -6.40 27.55
N PRO A 354 0.91 -7.02 27.34
CA PRO A 354 1.56 -7.78 28.41
C PRO A 354 1.87 -6.81 29.54
N GLN A 355 1.21 -6.99 30.69
CA GLN A 355 1.64 -6.35 31.92
C GLN A 355 3.05 -6.85 32.19
N GLY A 356 4.00 -5.91 32.18
CA GLY A 356 5.41 -6.21 32.35
C GLY A 356 5.67 -7.02 33.61
N ALA A 357 6.57 -8.00 33.46
CA ALA A 357 7.36 -8.56 34.53
C ALA A 357 8.83 -8.46 34.12
#